data_AF-A0A8J7TNC4-F1
#
_entry.id   AF-A0A8J7TNC4-F1
#
_cell.length_a   1.000
_cell.length_b   1.000
_cell.length_c   1.000
_cell.angle_alpha   90.00
_cell.angle_beta   90.00
_cell.angle_gamma   90.00
#
_symmetry.space_group_name_H-M   'P 1'
#
loop_
_entity.id
_entity.type
_entity.pdbx_description
1 polymer ?
#
loop_
_entity_poly.entity_id
_entity_poly.type
_entity_poly.pdbx_seq_one_letter_code
_entity_poly.pdbx_strand_id
1 'polypeptide(L)'
;MVSDESPPVEFVFELPELLKGPVKLPDGQLVDIGDKVEHQSLGVGRVLRISTYHDDLGILLFVEFPNFQHELLCLDGVKKVIS
;
A
#
# COMPACT_ATOMS: atom_id res chain seq x y z
N MET A 1 -2.02 25.48 40.97
CA MET A 1 -1.59 24.47 40.00
C MET A 1 -2.82 24.10 39.20
N VAL A 2 -2.83 24.37 37.90
CA VAL A 2 -3.97 24.01 37.03
C VAL A 2 -3.71 22.56 36.61
N SER A 3 -4.53 21.64 37.10
CA SER A 3 -4.51 20.26 36.63
C SER A 3 -5.04 20.26 35.20
N ASP A 4 -4.19 19.86 34.27
CA ASP A 4 -4.54 19.69 32.86
C ASP A 4 -5.41 18.41 32.76
N GLU A 5 -6.69 18.51 33.11
CA GLU A 5 -7.67 17.41 33.11
C GLU A 5 -8.20 17.13 31.69
N SER A 6 -7.31 16.98 30.71
CA SER A 6 -7.70 16.49 29.40
C SER A 6 -8.07 14.99 29.52
N PRO A 7 -9.27 14.56 29.11
CA PRO A 7 -9.60 13.14 29.12
C PRO A 7 -8.63 12.36 28.24
N PRO A 8 -8.31 11.09 28.59
CA PRO A 8 -7.44 10.27 27.77
C PRO A 8 -8.04 10.12 26.37
N VAL A 9 -7.25 10.43 25.35
CA VAL A 9 -7.65 10.23 23.95
C VAL A 9 -7.46 8.76 23.61
N GLU A 10 -8.55 8.05 23.36
CA GLU A 10 -8.51 6.70 22.82
C GLU A 10 -8.35 6.75 21.30
N PHE A 11 -7.30 6.09 20.79
CA PHE A 11 -7.07 5.89 19.37
C PHE A 11 -7.35 4.43 19.02
N VAL A 12 -8.25 4.19 18.07
CA VAL A 12 -8.50 2.86 17.51
C VAL A 12 -7.71 2.73 16.22
N PHE A 13 -6.80 1.78 16.18
CA PHE A 13 -6.05 1.44 14.97
C PHE A 13 -6.61 0.14 14.38
N GLU A 14 -7.06 0.20 13.13
CA GLU A 14 -7.41 -0.99 12.37
C GLU A 14 -6.18 -1.51 11.64
N LEU A 15 -5.91 -2.81 11.76
CA LEU A 15 -4.85 -3.46 11.00
C LEU A 15 -5.38 -3.82 9.61
N PRO A 16 -4.62 -3.57 8.53
CA PRO A 16 -5.10 -3.91 7.21
C PRO A 16 -5.15 -5.42 7.01
N GLU A 17 -6.13 -5.88 6.24
CA GLU A 17 -6.20 -7.26 5.80
C GLU A 17 -5.11 -7.52 4.75
N LEU A 18 -4.39 -8.64 4.90
CA LEU A 18 -3.41 -9.09 3.90
C LEU A 18 -4.09 -9.93 2.83
N LEU A 19 -4.02 -9.47 1.59
CA LEU A 19 -4.54 -10.18 0.44
C LEU A 19 -3.50 -11.18 -0.08
N LYS A 20 -3.93 -12.41 -0.37
CA LYS A 20 -3.06 -13.51 -0.79
C LYS A 20 -3.03 -13.76 -2.31
N GLY A 21 -3.89 -13.07 -3.05
CA GLY A 21 -4.05 -13.28 -4.48
C GLY A 21 -3.87 -11.99 -5.27
N PRO A 22 -3.83 -12.11 -6.61
CA PRO A 22 -3.65 -10.97 -7.49
C PRO A 22 -4.80 -9.98 -7.38
N VAL A 23 -4.49 -8.70 -7.55
CA VAL A 23 -5.46 -7.60 -7.60
C VAL A 23 -5.44 -6.93 -8.96
N LYS A 24 -6.58 -6.35 -9.34
CA LYS A 24 -6.77 -5.75 -10.65
C LYS A 24 -6.41 -4.26 -10.61
N LEU A 25 -5.45 -3.86 -11.42
CA LEU A 25 -5.10 -2.46 -11.66
C LEU A 25 -6.20 -1.75 -12.48
N PRO A 26 -6.24 -0.40 -12.49
CA PRO A 26 -7.24 0.35 -13.25
C PRO A 26 -7.22 0.11 -14.76
N ASP A 27 -6.05 -0.24 -15.32
CA ASP A 27 -5.89 -0.62 -16.72
C ASP A 27 -6.40 -2.04 -17.04
N GLY A 28 -6.84 -2.76 -16.01
CA GLY A 28 -7.39 -4.10 -16.09
C GLY A 28 -6.37 -5.23 -15.93
N GLN A 29 -5.08 -4.92 -15.84
CA GLN A 29 -4.04 -5.93 -15.59
C GLN A 29 -4.12 -6.47 -14.16
N LEU A 30 -3.72 -7.72 -13.98
CA LEU A 30 -3.58 -8.31 -12.66
C LEU A 30 -2.15 -8.13 -12.17
N VAL A 31 -1.98 -7.67 -10.94
CA VAL A 31 -0.69 -7.60 -10.23
C VAL A 31 -0.74 -8.52 -9.01
N ASP A 32 0.30 -9.31 -8.82
CA ASP A 32 0.46 -10.22 -7.69
C ASP A 32 1.76 -9.94 -6.90
N ILE A 33 1.90 -10.56 -5.74
CA ILE A 33 3.12 -10.53 -4.95
C ILE A 33 4.28 -11.10 -5.79
N GLY A 34 5.38 -10.36 -5.83
CA GLY A 34 6.59 -10.70 -6.58
C GLY A 34 6.66 -10.05 -7.96
N ASP A 35 5.56 -9.51 -8.50
CA ASP A 35 5.54 -8.77 -9.75
C ASP A 35 6.29 -7.43 -9.63
N LYS A 36 6.67 -6.89 -10.79
CA LYS A 36 7.25 -5.55 -10.90
C LYS A 36 6.19 -4.53 -11.29
N VAL A 37 6.24 -3.38 -10.63
CA VAL A 37 5.40 -2.22 -10.94
C VAL A 37 6.26 -0.99 -11.12
N GLU A 38 5.81 -0.08 -11.98
CA GLU A 38 6.42 1.22 -12.20
C GLU A 38 5.57 2.31 -11.55
N HIS A 39 6.22 3.16 -10.75
CA HIS A 39 5.65 4.39 -10.21
C HIS A 39 6.36 5.58 -10.85
N GLN A 40 5.60 6.61 -11.23
CA GLN A 40 6.10 7.74 -12.05
C GLN A 40 7.36 8.40 -11.49
N SER A 41 7.45 8.60 -10.18
CA SER A 41 8.56 9.31 -9.53
C SER A 41 9.64 8.39 -8.95
N LEU A 42 9.32 7.11 -8.73
CA LEU A 42 10.19 6.17 -8.00
C LEU A 42 10.81 5.12 -8.94
N GLY A 43 10.33 5.03 -10.19
CA GLY A 43 10.77 4.04 -11.16
C GLY A 43 10.15 2.67 -10.90
N VAL A 44 10.91 1.61 -11.13
CA VAL A 44 10.42 0.23 -11.05
C VAL A 44 10.76 -0.39 -9.70
N GLY A 45 9.75 -0.92 -9.03
CA GLY A 45 9.86 -1.67 -7.77
C GLY A 45 9.21 -3.05 -7.86
N ARG A 46 9.40 -3.86 -6.82
CA ARG A 46 8.83 -5.20 -6.67
C ARG A 46 7.75 -5.21 -5.59
N VAL A 47 6.59 -5.77 -5.91
CA VAL A 47 5.51 -5.94 -4.94
C VAL A 47 5.90 -7.02 -3.93
N LEU A 48 5.90 -6.68 -2.65
CA LEU A 48 6.22 -7.60 -1.56
C LEU A 48 4.98 -8.04 -0.80
N ARG A 49 3.98 -7.17 -0.66
CA ARG A 49 2.70 -7.45 0.01
C ARG A 49 1.57 -6.66 -0.63
N ILE A 50 0.36 -7.17 -0.49
CA ILE A 50 -0.88 -6.51 -0.89
C ILE A 50 -1.79 -6.47 0.33
N SER A 51 -2.36 -5.31 0.61
CA SER A 51 -3.20 -5.12 1.79
C SER A 51 -4.38 -4.21 1.50
N THR A 52 -5.45 -4.31 2.30
CA THR A 52 -6.63 -3.45 2.17
C THR A 52 -7.12 -3.02 3.54
N TYR A 53 -7.59 -1.76 3.62
CA TYR A 53 -8.29 -1.24 4.79
C TYR A 53 -9.82 -1.31 4.63
N HIS A 54 -10.33 -1.76 3.46
CA HIS A 54 -11.76 -1.82 3.11
C HIS A 54 -12.51 -0.48 3.20
N ASP A 55 -11.79 0.62 3.41
CA ASP A 55 -12.26 1.99 3.50
C ASP A 55 -11.88 2.77 2.24
N ASP A 56 -11.85 4.10 2.36
CA ASP A 56 -11.52 5.02 1.27
C ASP A 56 -10.08 4.85 0.73
N LEU A 57 -9.15 4.27 1.50
CA LEU A 57 -7.79 3.97 1.03
C LEU A 57 -7.76 2.76 0.10
N GLY A 58 -8.71 1.84 0.23
CA GLY A 58 -8.85 0.67 -0.61
C GLY A 58 -7.63 -0.28 -0.56
N ILE A 59 -7.29 -0.84 -1.73
CA ILE A 59 -6.17 -1.79 -1.88
C ILE A 59 -4.87 -1.03 -2.08
N LEU A 60 -3.85 -1.42 -1.31
CA LEU A 60 -2.51 -0.86 -1.33
C LEU A 60 -1.47 -1.94 -1.64
N LEU A 61 -0.44 -1.56 -2.39
CA LEU A 61 0.73 -2.37 -2.69
C LEU A 61 1.89 -1.90 -1.82
N PHE A 62 2.49 -2.81 -1.08
CA PHE A 62 3.78 -2.58 -0.43
C PHE A 62 4.89 -2.96 -1.41
N VAL A 63 5.63 -1.96 -1.88
CA VAL A 63 6.60 -2.08 -2.97
C VAL A 63 8.00 -1.75 -2.49
N GLU A 64 8.96 -2.61 -2.83
CA GLU A 64 10.39 -2.36 -2.64
C GLU A 64 11.03 -1.80 -3.90
N PHE A 65 11.67 -0.65 -3.77
CA PHE A 65 12.43 0.06 -4.80
C PHE A 65 13.94 -0.17 -4.59
N PRO A 66 14.80 0.23 -5.56
CA PRO A 66 16.25 0.19 -5.39
C PRO A 66 16.70 0.86 -4.08
N ASN A 67 17.82 0.39 -3.52
CA ASN A 67 18.37 0.86 -2.25
C ASN A 67 17.51 0.54 -1.01
N PHE A 68 16.68 -0.51 -1.06
CA PHE A 68 15.83 -0.95 0.06
C PHE A 68 14.80 0.10 0.52
N GLN A 69 14.43 1.02 -0.37
CA GLN A 69 13.33 1.95 -0.11
C GLN A 69 12.00 1.20 -0.24
N HIS A 70 11.11 1.37 0.73
CA HIS A 70 9.81 0.72 0.76
C HIS A 70 8.71 1.76 0.80
N GLU A 71 7.69 1.59 -0.06
CA GLU A 71 6.55 2.50 -0.12
C GLU A 71 5.23 1.72 -0.17
N LEU A 72 4.18 2.35 0.36
CA LEU A 72 2.79 1.91 0.22
C LEU A 72 2.14 2.73 -0.88
N LEU A 73 1.70 2.06 -1.94
CA LEU A 73 1.17 2.71 -3.14
C LEU A 73 -0.26 2.27 -3.43
N CYS A 74 -1.11 3.22 -3.80
CA CYS A 74 -2.43 2.95 -4.34
C CYS A 74 -2.34 2.35 -5.75
N LEU A 75 -3.36 1.59 -6.16
CA LEU A 75 -3.39 0.92 -7.46
C LEU A 75 -3.36 1.87 -8.66
N ASP A 76 -3.85 3.10 -8.50
CA ASP A 76 -3.88 4.15 -9.52
C ASP A 76 -2.53 4.85 -9.71
N GLY A 77 -1.64 4.76 -8.73
CA GLY A 77 -0.30 5.34 -8.78
C GLY A 77 0.74 4.50 -9.54
N VAL A 78 0.36 3.30 -10.00
CA VAL A 78 1.31 2.33 -10.55
C VAL A 78 0.85 1.68 -11.85
N LYS A 79 1.81 1.17 -12.62
CA LYS A 79 1.56 0.33 -13.80
C LYS A 79 2.33 -0.97 -13.69
N LYS A 80 1.74 -2.09 -14.12
CA LYS A 80 2.47 -3.37 -14.15
C LYS A 80 3.53 -3.35 -15.25
N VAL A 81 4.73 -3.80 -14.91
CA VAL A 81 5.82 -3.99 -15.88
C VAL A 81 5.73 -5.40 -16.43
N ILE A 82 5.46 -5.53 -17.73
CA ILE A 82 5.45 -6.82 -18.43
C ILE A 82 6.88 -7.11 -18.89
N SER A 83 7.50 -8.13 -18.29
CA SER A 83 8.81 -8.67 -18.69
C SER A 83 8.67 -9.75 -19.75
#